data_AF-A0A341EGM3-F1
#
_entry.id   AF-A0A341EGM3-F1
#
_cell.length_a   1.000
_cell.length_b   1.000
_cell.length_c   1.000
_cell.angle_alpha   90.00
_cell.angle_beta   90.00
_cell.angle_gamma   90.00
#
_symmetry.space_group_name_H-M   'P 1'
#
loop_
_entity.id
_entity.type
_entity.pdbx_description
1 polymer ?
#
loop_
_entity_poly.entity_id
_entity_poly.type
_entity_poly.pdbx_seq_one_letter_code
_entity_poly.pdbx_strand_id
1 'polypeptide(L)'
;MLSSYRKSAGALALALSVCAASAMAENRNVLIVDGAYFPALSHVQPGDQVVFTNNATGSHTITGEGDAWTSDAIPVNGSYTLDITAETPTTFSGQTLEEPAFEGAISFD
;
A
#
# COMPACT_ATOMS: atom_id res chain seq x y z
N MET A 1 44.38 55.95 -28.64
CA MET A 1 44.72 54.80 -29.50
C MET A 1 44.16 53.54 -28.86
N LEU A 2 43.34 52.80 -29.62
CA LEU A 2 42.65 51.56 -29.25
C LEU A 2 43.61 50.36 -29.15
N SER A 3 43.30 49.39 -28.27
CA SER A 3 43.40 47.91 -28.45
C SER A 3 43.32 47.23 -27.06
N SER A 4 42.24 46.61 -26.54
CA SER A 4 41.41 45.45 -26.95
C SER A 4 41.92 44.05 -26.50
N TYR A 5 40.94 43.14 -26.24
CA TYR A 5 40.95 41.67 -25.97
C TYR A 5 40.89 41.21 -24.48
N ARG A 6 39.74 40.81 -23.89
CA ARG A 6 38.74 39.72 -24.14
C ARG A 6 39.23 38.30 -23.79
N LYS A 7 38.66 37.67 -22.73
CA LYS A 7 37.75 36.49 -22.81
C LYS A 7 37.60 35.78 -21.45
N SER A 8 36.37 35.80 -20.94
CA SER A 8 35.86 34.92 -19.88
C SER A 8 35.96 33.45 -20.30
N ALA A 9 36.37 32.58 -19.37
CA ALA A 9 36.15 31.14 -19.46
C ALA A 9 35.21 30.76 -18.31
N GLY A 10 33.95 30.51 -18.65
CA GLY A 10 32.95 30.00 -17.73
C GLY A 10 33.16 28.51 -17.49
N ALA A 11 32.97 28.07 -16.25
CA ALA A 11 32.70 26.69 -15.91
C ALA A 11 31.25 26.61 -15.45
N LEU A 12 30.35 26.25 -16.36
CA LEU A 12 28.96 25.93 -16.01
C LEU A 12 28.95 24.46 -15.54
N ALA A 13 28.97 24.23 -14.24
CA ALA A 13 28.71 22.91 -13.67
C ALA A 13 27.21 22.63 -13.78
N LEU A 14 26.82 21.76 -14.71
CA LEU A 14 25.47 21.23 -14.80
C LEU A 14 25.27 20.25 -13.64
N ALA A 15 24.64 20.72 -12.57
CA ALA A 15 24.11 19.85 -11.54
C ALA A 15 22.97 19.01 -12.17
N LEU A 16 23.24 17.72 -12.39
CA LEU A 16 22.21 16.74 -12.75
C LEU A 16 21.32 16.55 -11.52
N SER A 17 20.21 17.29 -11.46
CA SER A 17 19.13 17.02 -10.51
C SER A 17 18.54 15.66 -10.84
N VAL A 18 19.00 14.61 -10.15
CA VAL A 18 18.28 13.34 -10.07
C VAL A 18 16.96 13.63 -9.38
N CYS A 19 15.88 13.64 -10.16
CA CYS A 19 14.55 13.49 -9.61
C CYS A 19 14.48 12.07 -9.04
N ALA A 20 14.78 11.90 -7.75
CA ALA A 20 14.36 10.72 -7.03
C ALA A 20 12.83 10.77 -7.02
N ALA A 21 12.18 9.99 -7.90
CA ALA A 21 10.79 9.66 -7.72
C ALA A 21 10.71 8.88 -6.42
N SER A 22 10.39 9.57 -5.32
CA SER A 22 9.95 8.93 -4.10
C SER A 22 8.78 8.04 -4.50
N ALA A 23 8.92 6.73 -4.37
CA ALA A 23 7.78 5.83 -4.37
C ALA A 23 6.84 6.35 -3.28
N MET A 24 5.77 7.02 -3.71
CA MET A 24 4.75 7.49 -2.79
C MET A 24 4.02 6.23 -2.36
N ALA A 25 4.07 5.89 -1.07
CA ALA A 25 3.27 4.80 -0.53
C ALA A 25 1.80 5.02 -0.96
N GLU A 26 1.28 4.13 -1.82
CA GLU A 26 -0.09 4.25 -2.29
C GLU A 26 -1.00 3.57 -1.27
N ASN A 27 -2.07 4.27 -0.89
CA ASN A 27 -3.09 3.68 -0.03
C ASN A 27 -4.13 2.96 -0.89
N ARG A 28 -4.21 1.64 -0.76
CA ARG A 28 -5.22 0.81 -1.40
C ARG A 28 -6.33 0.48 -0.40
N ASN A 29 -7.56 0.88 -0.72
CA ASN A 29 -8.70 0.62 0.14
C ASN A 29 -9.35 -0.72 -0.20
N VAL A 30 -9.64 -1.52 0.83
CA VAL A 30 -10.43 -2.75 0.76
C VAL A 30 -11.59 -2.63 1.74
N LEU A 31 -12.82 -2.85 1.25
CA LEU A 31 -14.02 -2.87 2.06
C LEU A 31 -14.31 -4.30 2.50
N ILE A 32 -14.59 -4.48 3.78
CA ILE A 32 -15.14 -5.70 4.34
C ILE A 32 -16.65 -5.53 4.34
N VAL A 33 -17.36 -6.42 3.65
CA VAL A 33 -18.82 -6.51 3.65
C VAL A 33 -19.24 -7.88 4.17
N ASP A 34 -20.49 -8.05 4.57
CA ASP A 34 -20.98 -9.36 5.03
C ASP A 34 -20.78 -10.39 3.91
N GLY A 35 -19.91 -11.38 4.12
CA GLY A 35 -19.63 -12.42 3.13
C GLY A 35 -18.46 -12.21 2.17
N ALA A 36 -17.83 -11.02 2.09
CA ALA A 36 -16.85 -10.75 1.03
C ALA A 36 -15.90 -9.55 1.28
N TYR A 37 -14.88 -9.45 0.44
CA TYR A 37 -14.00 -8.28 0.31
C TYR A 37 -14.23 -7.56 -1.02
N PHE A 38 -14.18 -6.22 -0.99
CA PHE A 38 -14.29 -5.39 -2.19
C PHE A 38 -13.15 -4.36 -2.29
N PRO A 39 -12.29 -4.43 -3.33
CA PRO A 39 -12.20 -5.53 -4.30
C PRO A 39 -11.69 -6.82 -3.64
N ALA A 40 -12.02 -7.98 -4.23
CA ALA A 40 -11.52 -9.27 -3.75
C ALA A 40 -10.03 -9.50 -4.06
N LEU A 41 -9.52 -8.84 -5.13
CA LEU A 41 -8.11 -8.81 -5.50
C LEU A 41 -7.64 -7.37 -5.55
N SER A 42 -6.59 -7.06 -4.78
CA SER A 42 -5.97 -5.73 -4.74
C SER A 42 -4.55 -5.77 -5.30
N HIS A 43 -4.27 -4.96 -6.31
CA HIS A 43 -2.91 -4.76 -6.82
C HIS A 43 -2.19 -3.69 -5.99
N VAL A 44 -1.01 -4.04 -5.48
CA VAL A 44 -0.16 -3.21 -4.62
C VAL A 44 1.31 -3.50 -4.89
N GLN A 45 2.20 -2.69 -4.37
CA GLN A 45 3.64 -2.89 -4.40
C GLN A 45 4.21 -2.89 -2.97
N PRO A 46 5.36 -3.55 -2.71
CA PRO A 46 6.07 -3.38 -1.44
C PRO A 46 6.34 -1.90 -1.14
N GLY A 47 5.94 -1.45 0.05
CA GLY A 47 5.95 -0.05 0.46
C GLY A 47 4.58 0.64 0.44
N ASP A 48 3.57 0.02 -0.18
CA ASP A 48 2.17 0.48 -0.13
C ASP A 48 1.49 0.16 1.19
N GLN A 49 0.31 0.74 1.40
CA GLN A 49 -0.57 0.44 2.52
C GLN A 49 -1.91 -0.06 2.03
N VAL A 50 -2.37 -1.18 2.58
CA VAL A 50 -3.75 -1.64 2.37
C VAL A 50 -4.58 -1.25 3.58
N VAL A 51 -5.62 -0.46 3.36
CA VAL A 51 -6.57 -0.01 4.37
C VAL A 51 -7.84 -0.83 4.25
N PHE A 52 -8.03 -1.74 5.20
CA PHE A 52 -9.26 -2.51 5.34
C PHE A 52 -10.27 -1.70 6.13
N THR A 53 -11.46 -1.45 5.57
CA THR A 53 -12.55 -0.74 6.24
C THR A 53 -13.71 -1.68 6.45
N ASN A 54 -14.15 -1.84 7.69
CA ASN A 54 -15.28 -2.69 8.02
C ASN A 54 -16.61 -1.97 7.77
N ASN A 55 -17.33 -2.40 6.74
CA ASN A 55 -18.69 -1.94 6.42
C ASN A 55 -19.76 -3.04 6.58
N ALA A 56 -19.38 -4.16 7.22
CA ALA A 56 -20.29 -5.23 7.59
C ALA A 56 -21.06 -4.93 8.89
N THR A 57 -21.98 -5.80 9.25
CA THR A 57 -22.84 -5.63 10.44
C THR A 57 -22.17 -6.03 11.76
N GLY A 58 -21.08 -6.80 11.70
CA GLY A 58 -20.34 -7.31 12.85
C GLY A 58 -18.89 -6.81 12.92
N SER A 59 -18.17 -7.21 13.98
CA SER A 59 -16.72 -7.03 14.05
C SER A 59 -16.03 -8.13 13.24
N HIS A 60 -14.94 -7.79 12.57
CA HIS A 60 -14.16 -8.75 11.76
C HIS A 60 -12.70 -8.77 12.18
N THR A 61 -12.07 -9.93 12.06
CA THR A 61 -10.62 -10.09 12.15
C THR A 61 -10.12 -10.66 10.83
N ILE A 62 -8.99 -10.13 10.35
CA ILE A 62 -8.35 -10.57 9.11
C ILE A 62 -7.04 -11.26 9.48
N THR A 63 -6.80 -12.42 8.88
CA THR A 63 -5.58 -13.20 9.09
C THR A 63 -4.96 -13.52 7.75
N GLY A 64 -3.68 -13.19 7.61
CA GLY A 64 -2.87 -13.57 6.45
C GLY A 64 -2.62 -15.07 6.40
N GLU A 65 -2.26 -15.57 5.22
CA GLU A 65 -1.91 -16.98 5.02
C GLU A 65 -0.87 -17.48 6.05
N GLY A 66 -1.11 -18.67 6.61
CA GLY A 66 -0.20 -19.28 7.58
C GLY A 66 -0.06 -18.51 8.89
N ASP A 67 -1.02 -17.66 9.24
CA ASP A 67 -1.01 -16.80 10.43
C ASP A 67 0.19 -15.83 10.47
N ALA A 68 0.74 -15.47 9.30
CA ALA A 68 1.91 -14.58 9.21
C ALA A 68 1.64 -13.19 9.81
N TRP A 69 0.37 -12.76 9.78
CA TRP A 69 -0.12 -11.57 10.44
C TRP A 69 -1.62 -11.74 10.73
N THR A 70 -2.09 -11.08 11.78
CA THR A 70 -3.50 -11.03 12.16
C THR A 70 -3.84 -9.62 12.60
N SER A 71 -4.94 -9.08 12.08
CA SER A 71 -5.46 -7.79 12.54
C SER A 71 -6.07 -7.93 13.93
N ASP A 72 -6.12 -6.82 14.67
CA ASP A 72 -7.06 -6.75 15.79
C ASP A 72 -8.52 -6.83 15.29
N ALA A 73 -9.45 -7.02 16.22
CA ALA A 73 -10.88 -6.95 15.91
C ALA A 73 -11.24 -5.56 15.38
N ILE A 74 -11.67 -5.49 14.12
CA ILE A 74 -12.05 -4.27 13.42
C ILE A 74 -13.55 -4.02 13.70
N PRO A 75 -13.91 -3.00 14.50
CA PRO A 75 -15.31 -2.71 14.80
C PRO A 75 -16.05 -2.23 13.55
N VAL A 76 -17.38 -2.19 13.60
CA VAL A 76 -18.21 -1.63 12.52
C VAL A 76 -17.79 -0.18 12.25
N ASN A 77 -17.57 0.16 10.97
CA ASN A 77 -16.99 1.43 10.49
C ASN A 77 -15.54 1.70 10.95
N GLY A 78 -14.88 0.72 11.57
CA GLY A 78 -13.47 0.76 11.89
C GLY A 78 -12.58 0.43 10.70
N SER A 79 -11.28 0.63 10.86
CA SER A 79 -10.29 0.29 9.84
C SER A 79 -9.04 -0.33 10.42
N TYR A 80 -8.39 -1.17 9.63
CA TYR A 80 -7.06 -1.71 9.87
C TYR A 80 -6.15 -1.39 8.69
N THR A 81 -4.93 -0.96 8.97
CA THR A 81 -3.94 -0.67 7.93
C THR A 81 -2.84 -1.72 7.99
N LEU A 82 -2.60 -2.37 6.86
CA LEU A 82 -1.49 -3.29 6.66
C LEU A 82 -0.42 -2.61 5.80
N ASP A 83 0.79 -2.48 6.34
CA ASP A 83 1.96 -2.09 5.56
C ASP A 83 2.42 -3.28 4.70
N ILE A 84 2.53 -3.06 3.40
CA ILE A 84 2.89 -4.10 2.44
C ILE A 84 4.41 -4.21 2.33
N THR A 85 4.92 -5.42 2.50
CA THR A 85 6.32 -5.77 2.33
C THR A 85 6.46 -6.84 1.25
N ALA A 86 7.69 -7.10 0.79
CA ALA A 86 7.96 -8.18 -0.16
C ALA A 86 7.69 -9.58 0.42
N GLU A 87 7.54 -9.70 1.74
CA GLU A 87 7.25 -10.95 2.47
C GLU A 87 5.77 -11.06 2.86
N THR A 88 4.96 -10.04 2.60
CA THR A 88 3.53 -10.05 2.92
C THR A 88 2.83 -11.14 2.10
N PRO A 89 2.11 -12.09 2.73
CA PRO A 89 1.35 -13.09 2.00
C PRO A 89 0.34 -12.47 1.03
N THR A 90 0.17 -13.12 -0.12
CA THR A 90 -0.75 -12.69 -1.16
C THR A 90 -2.19 -13.12 -0.91
N THR A 91 -2.44 -13.97 0.09
CA THR A 91 -3.79 -14.38 0.48
C THR A 91 -4.06 -14.06 1.94
N PHE A 92 -5.32 -13.73 2.22
CA PHE A 92 -5.81 -13.46 3.57
C PHE A 92 -7.27 -13.91 3.70
N SER A 93 -7.69 -14.18 4.92
CA SER A 93 -9.06 -14.61 5.21
C SER A 93 -9.66 -13.83 6.38
N GLY A 94 -10.97 -13.66 6.34
CA GLY A 94 -11.73 -13.00 7.40
C GLY A 94 -12.39 -14.02 8.28
N GLN A 95 -12.07 -14.02 9.56
CA GLN A 95 -12.82 -14.80 10.54
C GLN A 95 -13.98 -13.97 11.08
N THR A 96 -15.18 -14.56 11.05
CA THR A 96 -16.34 -14.11 11.81
C THR A 96 -16.74 -15.18 12.81
N LEU A 97 -17.52 -14.81 13.83
CA LEU A 97 -18.00 -15.75 14.82
C LEU A 97 -19.07 -16.71 14.28
N GLU A 98 -19.68 -16.42 13.12
CA GLU A 98 -20.94 -17.03 12.68
C GLU A 98 -20.94 -17.53 11.22
N GLU A 99 -19.98 -17.10 10.38
CA GLU A 99 -19.94 -17.42 8.94
C GLU A 99 -18.63 -18.11 8.53
N PRO A 100 -18.64 -18.90 7.44
CA PRO A 100 -17.41 -19.46 6.86
C PRO A 100 -16.44 -18.34 6.51
N ALA A 101 -15.15 -18.55 6.76
CA ALA A 101 -14.13 -17.56 6.45
C ALA A 101 -14.15 -17.21 4.96
N PHE A 102 -14.22 -15.92 4.65
CA PHE A 102 -14.14 -15.42 3.28
C PHE A 102 -12.68 -15.12 2.96
N GLU A 103 -12.27 -15.34 1.72
CA GLU A 103 -10.90 -15.12 1.28
C GLU A 103 -10.79 -13.88 0.39
N GLY A 104 -9.68 -13.16 0.53
CA GLY A 104 -9.26 -12.08 -0.33
C GLY A 104 -7.79 -12.26 -0.74
N ALA A 105 -7.38 -11.53 -1.77
CA ALA A 105 -6.04 -11.63 -2.31
C ALA A 105 -5.40 -10.27 -2.61
N ILE A 106 -4.09 -10.26 -2.54
CA ILE A 106 -3.19 -9.16 -2.87
C ILE A 106 -2.27 -9.64 -3.99
N SER A 107 -2.05 -8.80 -5.01
CA SER A 107 -1.10 -9.07 -6.10
C SER A 107 -0.01 -8.01 -6.14
N PHE A 108 1.23 -8.48 -6.38
CA PHE A 108 2.39 -7.62 -6.64
C PHE A 108 2.66 -7.38 -8.14
N ASP A 109 1.84 -7.99 -9.01
CA ASP A 109 1.90 -7.85 -10.48
C ASP A 109 1.26 -6.55 -10.97
#